data_AF-A0A369JHS5-F1
#
_entry.id   AF-A0A369JHS5-F1
#
_cell.length_a   1.000
_cell.length_b   1.000
_cell.length_c   1.000
_cell.angle_alpha   90.00
_cell.angle_beta   90.00
_cell.angle_gamma   90.00
#
_symmetry.space_group_name_H-M   'P 1'
#
loop_
_entity.id
_entity.type
_entity.pdbx_description
1 polymer ?
#
loop_
_entity_poly.entity_id
_entity_poly.type
_entity_poly.pdbx_seq_one_letter_code
_entity_poly.pdbx_strand_id
1 'polypeptide(L)'
;MHAITSGLKVLCTMMGVQDLEVPRRSMGGHGYSAFAGLGRLYTEYLPSVTSVPYSQAPNPTFNCADFLRFRRYEGDNFVLDQQVVRAALKSFSTLFSSKFPSASVSSLSRSSQYLRLLLRPAAPLPESSWGWVALLVREHAQTADEPDAAVYQHVSKAVTEAFMAVQVGEINQTLTSLPVHDAHVIRSLYTLYLLTTVEAGLVDLLSFGLLLPRVSRSLSRSCPFIATGDQPALRRAPAECDWADGCIRLHRLGA
;
A
#
# COMPACT_ATOMS: atom_id res chain seq x y z
N MET A 1 13.74 -7.35 -9.35
CA MET A 1 12.91 -6.49 -10.24
C MET A 1 11.55 -7.13 -10.51
N HIS A 2 11.47 -8.34 -11.10
CA HIS A 2 10.19 -8.95 -11.50
C HIS A 2 9.14 -9.08 -10.38
N ALA A 3 9.51 -9.50 -9.17
CA ALA A 3 8.55 -9.65 -8.07
C ALA A 3 7.89 -8.33 -7.67
N ILE A 4 8.66 -7.24 -7.51
CA ILE A 4 8.07 -5.94 -7.13
C ILE A 4 7.27 -5.31 -8.27
N THR A 5 7.66 -5.49 -9.52
CA THR A 5 6.84 -5.01 -10.64
C THR A 5 5.50 -5.75 -10.69
N SER A 6 5.48 -7.05 -10.39
CA SER A 6 4.24 -7.83 -10.23
C SER A 6 3.39 -7.31 -9.08
N GLY A 7 3.99 -7.07 -7.90
CA GLY A 7 3.29 -6.52 -6.73
C GLY A 7 2.71 -5.12 -6.97
N LEU A 8 3.48 -4.23 -7.62
CA LEU A 8 3.01 -2.89 -7.99
C LEU A 8 1.85 -2.94 -8.99
N LYS A 9 1.90 -3.85 -9.96
CA LYS A 9 0.76 -4.07 -10.87
C LYS A 9 -0.48 -4.48 -10.09
N VAL A 10 -0.35 -5.46 -9.17
CA VAL A 10 -1.49 -5.91 -8.36
C VAL A 10 -2.03 -4.78 -7.50
N LEU A 11 -1.17 -4.05 -6.78
CA LEU A 11 -1.56 -2.95 -5.91
C LEU A 11 -2.30 -1.85 -6.69
N CYS A 12 -1.71 -1.36 -7.79
CA CYS A 12 -2.31 -0.29 -8.58
C CYS A 12 -3.63 -0.71 -9.23
N THR A 13 -3.74 -1.93 -9.74
CA THR A 13 -4.98 -2.42 -10.36
C THR A 13 -6.08 -2.67 -9.35
N MET A 14 -5.75 -3.19 -8.16
CA MET A 14 -6.71 -3.36 -7.07
C MET A 14 -7.22 -2.02 -6.54
N MET A 15 -6.30 -1.09 -6.27
CA MET A 15 -6.66 0.27 -5.84
C MET A 15 -7.50 0.97 -6.91
N GLY A 16 -7.11 0.90 -8.19
CA GLY A 16 -7.86 1.54 -9.28
C GLY A 16 -9.31 1.03 -9.41
N VAL A 17 -9.55 -0.28 -9.21
CA VAL A 17 -10.92 -0.82 -9.20
C VAL A 17 -11.72 -0.27 -8.02
N GLN A 18 -11.11 -0.22 -6.83
CA GLN A 18 -11.75 0.36 -5.64
C GLN A 18 -12.01 1.87 -5.81
N ASP A 19 -11.06 2.60 -6.36
CA ASP A 19 -11.11 4.05 -6.56
C ASP A 19 -12.08 4.47 -7.67
N LEU A 20 -12.51 3.55 -8.55
CA LEU A 20 -13.60 3.79 -9.48
C LEU A 20 -14.97 3.51 -8.85
N GLU A 21 -15.04 2.49 -7.99
CA GLU A 21 -16.30 2.08 -7.36
C GLU A 21 -16.69 2.99 -6.18
N VAL A 22 -15.73 3.48 -5.41
CA VAL A 22 -15.98 4.33 -4.24
C VAL A 22 -16.65 5.66 -4.63
N PRO A 23 -16.14 6.44 -5.61
CA PRO A 23 -16.82 7.65 -6.09
C PRO A 23 -18.18 7.35 -6.74
N ARG A 24 -18.29 6.20 -7.44
CA ARG A 24 -19.57 5.79 -8.05
C ARG A 24 -20.65 5.60 -7.00
N ARG A 25 -20.28 5.04 -5.84
CA ARG A 25 -21.18 4.89 -4.68
C ARG A 25 -21.42 6.22 -3.96
N SER A 26 -20.41 7.09 -3.86
CA SER A 26 -20.56 8.39 -3.18
C SER A 26 -21.49 9.35 -3.92
N MET A 27 -21.66 9.19 -5.24
CA MET A 27 -22.65 9.90 -6.05
C MET A 27 -24.11 9.42 -5.85
N GLY A 28 -24.34 8.41 -5.02
CA GLY A 28 -25.67 7.84 -4.77
C GLY A 28 -26.32 7.28 -6.04
N GLY A 29 -27.64 7.48 -6.20
CA GLY A 29 -28.37 7.00 -7.38
C GLY A 29 -27.88 7.59 -8.71
N HIS A 30 -27.31 8.80 -8.69
CA HIS A 30 -26.77 9.45 -9.89
C HIS A 30 -25.52 8.75 -10.42
N GLY A 31 -24.72 8.11 -9.55
CA GLY A 31 -23.55 7.33 -9.95
C GLY A 31 -23.88 6.06 -10.72
N TYR A 32 -25.13 5.59 -10.67
CA TYR A 32 -25.62 4.48 -11.48
C TYR A 32 -26.12 4.91 -12.87
N SER A 33 -26.27 6.22 -13.11
CA SER A 33 -26.63 6.72 -14.43
C SER A 33 -25.49 6.54 -15.42
N ALA A 34 -25.81 6.15 -16.65
CA ALA A 34 -24.84 6.12 -17.75
C ALA A 34 -24.20 7.50 -18.00
N PHE A 35 -24.89 8.60 -17.66
CA PHE A 35 -24.38 9.96 -17.77
C PHE A 35 -23.24 10.26 -16.78
N ALA A 36 -23.13 9.53 -15.66
CA ALA A 36 -22.03 9.69 -14.71
C ALA A 36 -20.70 9.14 -15.26
N GLY A 37 -20.72 8.30 -16.30
CA GLY A 37 -19.51 7.75 -16.95
C GLY A 37 -18.72 6.72 -16.12
N LEU A 38 -18.84 6.72 -14.79
CA LEU A 38 -18.08 5.86 -13.89
C LEU A 38 -18.36 4.37 -14.07
N GLY A 39 -19.62 3.98 -14.35
CA GLY A 39 -19.95 2.58 -14.61
C GLY A 39 -19.27 2.02 -15.86
N ARG A 40 -19.10 2.86 -16.90
CA ARG A 40 -18.38 2.49 -18.11
C ARG A 40 -16.87 2.37 -17.84
N LEU A 41 -16.28 3.36 -17.17
CA LEU A 41 -14.86 3.33 -16.79
C LEU A 41 -14.53 2.11 -15.91
N TYR A 42 -15.39 1.79 -14.95
CA TYR A 42 -15.26 0.60 -14.11
C TYR A 42 -15.27 -0.69 -14.94
N THR A 43 -16.21 -0.82 -15.87
CA THR A 43 -16.32 -1.99 -16.75
C THR A 43 -15.10 -2.14 -17.67
N GLU A 44 -14.55 -1.03 -18.18
CA GLU A 44 -13.35 -1.02 -19.01
C GLU A 44 -12.07 -1.30 -18.20
N TYR A 45 -12.02 -0.90 -16.93
CA TYR A 45 -10.85 -1.06 -16.07
C TYR A 45 -10.79 -2.44 -15.36
N LEU A 46 -11.94 -3.06 -15.08
CA LEU A 46 -12.03 -4.35 -14.39
C LEU A 46 -11.16 -5.48 -14.96
N PRO A 47 -11.03 -5.65 -16.30
CA PRO A 47 -10.14 -6.65 -16.89
C PRO A 47 -8.65 -6.47 -16.52
N SER A 48 -8.26 -5.35 -15.93
CA SER A 48 -6.88 -5.16 -15.44
C SER A 48 -6.53 -6.04 -14.23
N VAL A 49 -7.54 -6.38 -13.42
CA VAL A 49 -7.40 -7.18 -12.20
C VAL A 49 -7.41 -8.68 -12.48
N THR A 50 -8.11 -9.13 -13.52
CA THR A 50 -8.27 -10.55 -13.83
C THR A 50 -7.80 -10.88 -15.24
N SER A 51 -7.22 -12.06 -15.42
CA SER A 51 -6.95 -12.60 -16.76
C SER A 51 -8.21 -13.27 -17.31
N VAL A 52 -9.31 -12.54 -17.47
CA VAL A 52 -10.51 -13.11 -18.11
C VAL A 52 -10.97 -12.18 -19.23
N PRO A 53 -11.00 -12.63 -20.50
CA PRO A 53 -11.62 -11.85 -21.53
C PRO A 53 -13.13 -11.83 -21.29
N TYR A 54 -13.72 -10.64 -21.19
CA TYR A 54 -15.15 -10.49 -21.39
C TYR A 54 -15.46 -10.80 -22.86
N SER A 55 -16.16 -11.90 -23.09
CA SER A 55 -16.69 -12.26 -24.40
C SER A 55 -17.84 -11.30 -24.77
N GLN A 56 -17.52 -10.16 -25.36
CA GLN A 56 -18.37 -9.65 -26.42
C GLN A 56 -17.88 -10.28 -27.72
N ALA A 57 -18.72 -11.13 -28.30
CA ALA A 57 -18.48 -11.73 -29.61
C ALA A 57 -18.11 -10.62 -30.60
N PRO A 58 -16.94 -10.68 -31.25
CA PRO A 58 -16.60 -9.68 -32.25
C PRO A 58 -17.44 -9.92 -33.50
N ASN A 59 -17.81 -8.81 -34.14
CA ASN A 59 -18.14 -8.79 -35.57
C ASN A 59 -17.17 -9.70 -36.35
N PRO A 60 -17.64 -10.46 -37.37
CA PRO A 60 -16.88 -11.52 -38.02
C PRO A 60 -15.69 -11.04 -38.89
N THR A 61 -15.20 -9.82 -38.68
CA THR A 61 -14.07 -9.23 -39.40
C THR A 61 -12.80 -9.05 -38.55
N PHE A 62 -12.81 -9.38 -37.26
CA PHE A 62 -11.61 -9.31 -36.42
C PHE A 62 -10.84 -10.64 -36.41
N ASN A 63 -9.59 -10.57 -36.88
CA ASN A 63 -8.69 -11.71 -37.08
C ASN A 63 -8.20 -12.30 -35.75
N CYS A 64 -8.04 -13.63 -35.67
CA CYS A 64 -7.57 -14.36 -34.48
C CYS A 64 -6.22 -13.88 -33.92
N ALA A 65 -5.41 -13.19 -34.73
CA ALA A 65 -4.14 -12.60 -34.32
C ALA A 65 -4.29 -11.41 -33.36
N ASP A 66 -5.36 -10.61 -33.47
CA ASP A 66 -5.62 -9.49 -32.55
C ASP A 66 -6.18 -9.98 -31.21
N PHE A 67 -6.95 -11.06 -31.22
CA PHE A 67 -7.44 -11.73 -30.01
C PHE A 67 -6.30 -12.39 -29.20
N LEU A 68 -5.22 -12.82 -29.86
CA LEU A 68 -4.01 -13.32 -29.20
C LEU A 68 -3.08 -12.19 -28.72
N ARG A 69 -3.18 -10.98 -29.29
CA ARG A 69 -2.44 -9.81 -28.80
C ARG A 69 -3.02 -9.27 -27.48
N PHE A 70 -4.30 -9.54 -27.22
CA PHE A 70 -4.98 -9.26 -25.94
C PHE A 70 -4.75 -10.34 -24.86
N ARG A 71 -4.15 -11.50 -25.18
CA ARG A 71 -3.72 -12.53 -24.20
C ARG A 71 -2.45 -12.14 -23.40
N ARG A 72 -2.26 -10.85 -23.13
CA ARG A 72 -1.20 -10.32 -22.26
C ARG A 72 -1.72 -9.19 -21.36
N TYR A 73 -2.83 -9.42 -20.66
CA TYR A 73 -2.92 -8.81 -19.33
C TYR A 73 -1.94 -9.56 -18.44
N GLU A 74 -0.99 -8.82 -17.85
CA GLU A 74 0.29 -9.18 -17.18
C GLU A 74 0.31 -10.28 -16.09
N GLY A 75 -0.68 -11.17 -16.04
CA GLY A 75 -0.85 -12.19 -15.01
C GLY A 75 -2.06 -11.87 -14.13
N ASP A 76 -2.74 -12.93 -13.70
CA ASP A 76 -3.81 -12.84 -12.70
C ASP A 76 -3.25 -12.33 -11.38
N ASN A 77 -3.93 -11.37 -10.75
CA ASN A 77 -3.48 -10.76 -9.51
C ASN A 77 -3.21 -11.80 -8.41
N PHE A 78 -4.04 -12.84 -8.32
CA PHE A 78 -3.82 -13.93 -7.36
C PHE A 78 -2.49 -14.66 -7.57
N VAL A 79 -2.12 -14.91 -8.83
CA VAL A 79 -0.87 -15.59 -9.17
C VAL A 79 0.34 -14.66 -8.97
N LEU A 80 0.17 -13.37 -9.28
CA LEU A 80 1.21 -12.38 -9.10
C LEU A 80 1.52 -12.13 -7.62
N ASP A 81 0.51 -12.13 -6.75
CA ASP A 81 0.72 -12.06 -5.30
C ASP A 81 1.61 -13.20 -4.80
N GLN A 82 1.38 -14.43 -5.29
CA GLN A 82 2.24 -15.56 -4.95
C GLN A 82 3.70 -15.35 -5.41
N GLN A 83 3.94 -14.68 -6.53
CA GLN A 83 5.31 -14.37 -6.97
C GLN A 83 6.01 -13.40 -6.01
N VAL A 84 5.30 -12.39 -5.52
CA VAL A 84 5.80 -11.45 -4.52
C VAL A 84 6.16 -12.20 -3.24
N VAL A 85 5.23 -13.01 -2.72
CA VAL A 85 5.44 -13.74 -1.47
C VAL A 85 6.57 -14.76 -1.59
N ARG A 86 6.65 -15.52 -2.69
CA ARG A 86 7.78 -16.45 -2.92
C ARG A 86 9.13 -15.72 -2.93
N ALA A 87 9.20 -14.52 -3.50
CA ALA A 87 10.42 -13.71 -3.50
C ALA A 87 10.77 -13.19 -2.09
N ALA A 88 9.76 -12.79 -1.31
CA ALA A 88 9.91 -12.36 0.07
C ALA A 88 10.41 -13.52 0.96
N LEU A 89 9.78 -14.69 0.89
CA LEU A 89 10.17 -15.90 1.62
C LEU A 89 11.57 -16.39 1.24
N LYS A 90 11.93 -16.30 -0.05
CA LYS A 90 13.29 -16.63 -0.51
C LYS A 90 14.32 -15.68 0.11
N SER A 91 14.02 -14.38 0.17
CA SER A 91 14.89 -13.39 0.81
C SER A 91 15.02 -13.66 2.32
N PHE A 92 13.91 -13.96 2.99
CA PHE A 92 13.87 -14.33 4.41
C PHE A 92 14.73 -15.59 4.68
N SER A 93 14.50 -16.68 3.96
CA SER A 93 15.29 -17.91 4.10
C SER A 93 16.78 -17.65 3.85
N THR A 94 17.13 -16.83 2.85
CA THR A 94 18.54 -16.51 2.56
C THR A 94 19.23 -15.79 3.73
N LEU A 95 18.52 -14.89 4.42
CA LEU A 95 19.03 -14.19 5.61
C LEU A 95 19.24 -15.14 6.79
N PHE A 96 18.23 -15.95 7.11
CA PHE A 96 18.23 -16.81 8.30
C PHE A 96 18.99 -18.13 8.11
N SER A 97 19.22 -18.58 6.88
CA SER A 97 20.08 -19.72 6.56
C SER A 97 21.57 -19.34 6.47
N SER A 98 21.91 -18.04 6.41
CA SER A 98 23.30 -17.59 6.32
C SER A 98 24.03 -17.69 7.67
N LYS A 99 25.27 -18.19 7.65
CA LYS A 99 26.12 -18.27 8.86
C LYS A 99 26.53 -16.89 9.42
N PHE A 100 26.43 -15.83 8.61
CA PHE A 100 26.77 -14.45 8.96
C PHE A 100 25.65 -13.48 8.52
N PRO A 101 24.62 -13.29 9.35
CA PRO A 101 23.46 -12.47 9.00
C PRO A 101 23.81 -11.02 8.65
N SER A 102 24.80 -10.44 9.34
CA SER A 102 25.24 -9.04 9.14
C SER A 102 25.89 -8.77 7.77
N ALA A 103 26.53 -9.77 7.15
CA ALA A 103 27.10 -9.65 5.80
C ALA A 103 26.01 -9.83 4.72
N SER A 104 24.97 -10.61 5.00
CA SER A 104 23.85 -10.82 4.09
C SER A 104 22.87 -9.63 4.04
N VAL A 105 22.88 -8.77 5.06
CA VAL A 105 22.08 -7.55 5.13
C VAL A 105 22.42 -6.57 4.01
N SER A 106 23.71 -6.40 3.68
CA SER A 106 24.16 -5.48 2.63
C SER A 106 23.90 -5.98 1.21
N SER A 107 23.72 -7.29 1.01
CA SER A 107 23.40 -7.90 -0.29
C SER A 107 21.90 -7.98 -0.59
N LEU A 108 21.03 -7.60 0.37
CA LEU A 108 19.58 -7.57 0.16
C LEU A 108 19.17 -6.59 -0.93
N SER A 109 18.20 -7.00 -1.75
CA SER A 109 17.52 -6.10 -2.67
C SER A 109 16.77 -5.01 -1.90
N ARG A 110 16.65 -3.82 -2.50
CA ARG A 110 15.94 -2.66 -1.93
C ARG A 110 14.53 -3.02 -1.45
N SER A 111 13.86 -3.91 -2.17
CA SER A 111 12.52 -4.41 -1.85
C SER A 111 12.44 -5.23 -0.56
N SER A 112 13.53 -5.88 -0.16
CA SER A 112 13.58 -6.77 1.01
C SER A 112 14.31 -6.13 2.19
N GLN A 113 14.59 -4.82 2.11
CA GLN A 113 15.38 -4.09 3.11
C GLN A 113 14.68 -4.02 4.48
N TYR A 114 13.35 -4.16 4.53
CA TYR A 114 12.58 -4.22 5.77
C TYR A 114 12.95 -5.44 6.64
N LEU A 115 13.43 -6.54 6.05
CA LEU A 115 13.82 -7.75 6.80
C LEU A 115 14.99 -7.53 7.75
N ARG A 116 15.78 -6.47 7.53
CA ARG A 116 16.88 -6.07 8.43
C ARG A 116 16.38 -5.75 9.84
N LEU A 117 15.11 -5.34 9.98
CA LEU A 117 14.50 -5.02 11.26
C LEU A 117 14.36 -6.25 12.16
N LEU A 118 14.27 -7.45 11.60
CA LEU A 118 14.20 -8.70 12.37
C LEU A 118 15.50 -9.05 13.09
N LEU A 119 16.64 -8.52 12.63
CA LEU A 119 17.97 -8.82 13.19
C LEU A 119 18.34 -7.91 14.37
N ARG A 120 17.58 -6.82 14.61
CA ARG A 120 17.92 -5.83 15.65
C ARG A 120 16.75 -5.65 16.63
N PRO A 121 16.66 -6.47 17.69
CA PRO A 121 15.51 -6.47 18.60
C PRO A 121 15.44 -5.30 19.61
N ALA A 122 16.39 -4.34 19.60
CA ALA A 122 16.60 -3.45 20.74
C ALA A 122 16.79 -1.95 20.43
N ALA A 123 16.50 -1.48 19.22
CA ALA A 123 16.37 -0.03 19.01
C ALA A 123 14.90 0.35 19.21
N PRO A 124 14.56 1.44 19.94
CA PRO A 124 13.24 2.04 19.82
C PRO A 124 13.06 2.28 18.32
N LEU A 125 12.06 1.60 17.74
CA LEU A 125 11.84 1.61 16.31
C LEU A 125 11.88 3.07 15.86
N PRO A 126 12.77 3.47 14.94
CA PRO A 126 12.60 4.75 14.30
C PRO A 126 11.17 4.76 13.75
N GLU A 127 10.52 5.92 13.75
CA GLU A 127 9.13 6.12 13.31
C GLU A 127 8.84 5.70 11.84
N SER A 128 9.72 4.95 11.19
CA SER A 128 9.40 4.11 10.04
C SER A 128 8.52 2.94 10.47
N SER A 129 7.23 3.23 10.53
CA SER A 129 6.06 2.40 10.85
C SER A 129 5.91 1.07 10.08
N TRP A 130 6.94 0.53 9.42
CA TRP A 130 6.87 -0.62 8.52
C TRP A 130 7.51 -1.91 9.07
N GLY A 131 7.93 -1.89 10.35
CA GLY A 131 8.49 -3.08 11.02
C GLY A 131 7.52 -4.25 11.12
N TRP A 132 6.21 -3.99 11.15
CA TRP A 132 5.17 -5.02 11.13
C TRP A 132 5.21 -5.89 9.88
N VAL A 133 5.60 -5.35 8.72
CA VAL A 133 5.72 -6.13 7.48
C VAL A 133 6.77 -7.21 7.60
N ALA A 134 7.88 -6.92 8.30
CA ALA A 134 8.91 -7.90 8.56
C ALA A 134 8.41 -9.02 9.48
N LEU A 135 7.60 -8.68 10.49
CA LEU A 135 6.99 -9.65 11.40
C LEU A 135 5.94 -10.51 10.70
N LEU A 136 5.13 -9.91 9.83
CA LEU A 136 4.12 -10.60 9.02
C LEU A 136 4.76 -11.63 8.08
N VAL A 137 5.88 -11.27 7.42
CA VAL A 137 6.63 -12.22 6.58
C VAL A 137 7.25 -13.35 7.41
N ARG A 138 7.73 -13.06 8.62
CA ARG A 138 8.26 -14.07 9.54
C ARG A 138 7.17 -15.04 9.99
N GLU A 139 6.01 -14.54 10.38
CA GLU A 139 4.86 -15.36 10.78
C GLU A 139 4.42 -16.24 9.62
N HIS A 140 4.27 -15.69 8.42
CA HIS A 140 3.93 -16.49 7.25
C HIS A 140 4.98 -17.57 6.93
N ALA A 141 6.28 -17.28 7.14
CA ALA A 141 7.33 -18.28 6.98
C ALA A 141 7.26 -19.42 8.01
N GLN A 142 6.70 -19.16 9.20
CA GLN A 142 6.51 -20.16 10.26
C GLN A 142 5.25 -20.99 10.03
N THR A 143 4.20 -20.39 9.46
CA THR A 143 2.91 -21.05 9.14
C THR A 143 2.84 -21.51 7.68
N ALA A 144 3.98 -21.81 7.06
CA ALA A 144 4.03 -22.14 5.63
C ALA A 144 3.30 -23.46 5.28
N ASP A 145 3.12 -24.35 6.26
CA ASP A 145 2.50 -25.67 6.08
C ASP A 145 0.95 -25.61 6.07
N GLU A 146 0.34 -24.55 6.60
CA GLU A 146 -1.12 -24.33 6.61
C GLU A 146 -1.45 -22.88 6.16
N PRO A 147 -1.27 -22.54 4.88
CA PRO A 147 -1.51 -21.19 4.41
C PRO A 147 -3.02 -20.92 4.26
N ASP A 148 -3.52 -19.87 4.92
CA ASP A 148 -4.86 -19.37 4.62
C ASP A 148 -4.92 -18.81 3.19
N ALA A 149 -6.07 -18.97 2.53
CA ALA A 149 -6.26 -18.54 1.14
C ALA A 149 -5.98 -17.04 0.90
N ALA A 150 -6.18 -16.20 1.92
CA ALA A 150 -5.98 -14.75 1.84
C ALA A 150 -4.58 -14.27 2.25
N VAL A 151 -3.77 -15.13 2.88
CA VAL A 151 -2.47 -14.70 3.44
C VAL A 151 -1.51 -14.24 2.35
N TYR A 152 -1.54 -14.86 1.15
CA TYR A 152 -0.70 -14.41 0.05
C TYR A 152 -1.00 -12.98 -0.40
N GLN A 153 -2.29 -12.64 -0.51
CA GLN A 153 -2.72 -11.29 -0.88
C GLN A 153 -2.34 -10.29 0.20
N HIS A 154 -2.52 -10.67 1.47
CA HIS A 154 -2.22 -9.81 2.59
C HIS A 154 -0.72 -9.50 2.70
N VAL A 155 0.12 -10.53 2.66
CA VAL A 155 1.59 -10.39 2.71
C VAL A 155 2.10 -9.63 1.48
N SER A 156 1.61 -9.96 0.29
CA SER A 156 2.00 -9.29 -0.96
C SER A 156 1.68 -7.79 -0.92
N LYS A 157 0.46 -7.44 -0.47
CA LYS A 157 0.03 -6.05 -0.28
C LYS A 157 0.94 -5.33 0.71
N ALA A 158 1.14 -5.87 1.90
CA ALA A 158 1.98 -5.27 2.94
C ALA A 158 3.43 -5.04 2.47
N VAL A 159 4.02 -6.02 1.77
CA VAL A 159 5.38 -5.92 1.21
C VAL A 159 5.47 -4.82 0.14
N THR A 160 4.46 -4.73 -0.73
CA THR A 160 4.43 -3.75 -1.81
C THR A 160 4.19 -2.33 -1.26
N GLU A 161 3.29 -2.18 -0.28
CA GLU A 161 3.01 -0.91 0.38
C GLU A 161 4.21 -0.39 1.18
N ALA A 162 4.93 -1.26 1.89
CA ALA A 162 6.18 -0.88 2.56
C ALA A 162 7.24 -0.42 1.56
N PHE A 163 7.35 -1.06 0.40
CA PHE A 163 8.23 -0.60 -0.66
C PHE A 163 7.82 0.79 -1.18
N MET A 164 6.52 1.00 -1.45
CA MET A 164 5.99 2.29 -1.87
C MET A 164 6.26 3.39 -0.85
N ALA A 165 6.11 3.10 0.44
CA ALA A 165 6.38 4.06 1.49
C ALA A 165 7.84 4.52 1.55
N VAL A 166 8.79 3.61 1.33
CA VAL A 166 10.21 3.96 1.20
C VAL A 166 10.44 4.86 -0.02
N GLN A 167 9.83 4.53 -1.16
CA GLN A 167 9.93 5.36 -2.37
C GLN A 167 9.32 6.75 -2.19
N VAL A 168 8.18 6.85 -1.50
CA VAL A 168 7.55 8.13 -1.14
C VAL A 168 8.47 8.96 -0.23
N GLY A 169 9.17 8.32 0.70
CA GLY A 169 10.21 8.95 1.51
C GLY A 169 11.37 9.52 0.69
N GLU A 170 11.86 8.77 -0.31
CA GLU A 170 12.89 9.24 -1.24
C GLU A 170 12.38 10.41 -2.11
N ILE A 171 11.15 10.32 -2.63
CA ILE A 171 10.52 11.40 -3.41
C ILE A 171 10.38 12.66 -2.56
N ASN A 172 9.99 12.55 -1.29
CA ASN A 172 9.85 13.69 -0.39
C ASN A 172 11.15 14.49 -0.19
N GLN A 173 12.32 13.88 -0.39
CA GLN A 173 13.61 14.56 -0.34
C GLN A 173 13.87 15.37 -1.62
N THR A 174 13.39 14.90 -2.78
CA THR A 174 13.57 15.57 -4.09
C THR A 174 12.58 16.70 -4.35
N LEU A 175 11.46 16.74 -3.62
CA LEU A 175 10.45 17.82 -3.69
C LEU A 175 10.98 19.21 -3.31
N THR A 176 12.19 19.31 -2.73
CA THR A 176 12.87 20.58 -2.44
C THR A 176 13.17 21.41 -3.69
N SER A 177 13.10 20.80 -4.88
CA SER A 177 13.27 21.46 -6.18
C SER A 177 12.01 22.19 -6.70
N LEU A 178 10.84 21.96 -6.09
CA LEU A 178 9.56 22.53 -6.53
C LEU A 178 9.21 23.82 -5.78
N PRO A 179 8.27 24.64 -6.29
CA PRO A 179 7.72 25.77 -5.56
C PRO A 179 7.18 25.35 -4.19
N VAL A 180 7.38 26.18 -3.16
CA VAL A 180 7.06 25.86 -1.75
C VAL A 180 5.62 25.40 -1.57
N HIS A 181 4.68 26.06 -2.25
CA HIS A 181 3.26 25.72 -2.19
C HIS A 181 2.98 24.32 -2.75
N ASP A 182 3.52 24.01 -3.94
CA ASP A 182 3.29 22.73 -4.61
C ASP A 182 3.96 21.59 -3.85
N ALA A 183 5.17 21.82 -3.35
CA ALA A 183 5.87 20.88 -2.48
C ALA A 183 5.07 20.59 -1.19
N HIS A 184 4.41 21.59 -0.61
CA HIS A 184 3.57 21.42 0.58
C HIS A 184 2.32 20.58 0.28
N VAL A 185 1.62 20.85 -0.83
CA VAL A 185 0.43 20.09 -1.23
C VAL A 185 0.80 18.63 -1.51
N ILE A 186 1.86 18.40 -2.27
CA ILE A 186 2.32 17.03 -2.59
C ILE A 186 2.75 16.29 -1.32
N ARG A 187 3.48 16.94 -0.41
CA ARG A 187 3.86 16.33 0.88
C ARG A 187 2.63 15.98 1.71
N SER A 188 1.61 16.84 1.74
CA SER A 188 0.35 16.58 2.45
C SER A 188 -0.39 15.37 1.87
N LEU A 189 -0.43 15.23 0.54
CA LEU A 189 -1.04 14.08 -0.14
C LEU A 189 -0.28 12.78 0.18
N TYR A 190 1.05 12.80 0.16
CA TYR A 190 1.86 11.65 0.52
C TYR A 190 1.72 11.27 2.00
N THR A 191 1.65 12.25 2.90
CA THR A 191 1.37 11.99 4.32
C THR A 191 -0.01 11.34 4.49
N LEU A 192 -1.03 11.83 3.78
CA LEU A 192 -2.36 11.21 3.80
C LEU A 192 -2.32 9.76 3.32
N TYR A 193 -1.64 9.49 2.20
CA TYR A 193 -1.45 8.13 1.68
C TYR A 193 -0.75 7.20 2.67
N LEU A 194 0.31 7.66 3.34
CA LEU A 194 1.02 6.85 4.34
C LEU A 194 0.14 6.56 5.56
N LEU A 195 -0.65 7.55 6.01
CA LEU A 195 -1.56 7.39 7.15
C LEU A 195 -2.68 6.40 6.85
N THR A 196 -3.31 6.49 5.67
CA THR A 196 -4.37 5.54 5.27
C THR A 196 -3.82 4.12 5.11
N THR A 197 -2.57 3.99 4.65
CA THR A 197 -1.89 2.69 4.57
C THR A 197 -1.64 2.10 5.97
N VAL A 198 -1.19 2.92 6.93
CA VAL A 198 -1.00 2.51 8.33
C VAL A 198 -2.33 2.14 8.98
N GLU A 199 -3.41 2.87 8.68
CA GLU A 199 -4.76 2.54 9.15
C GLU A 199 -5.24 1.19 8.60
N ALA A 200 -4.98 0.90 7.32
CA ALA A 200 -5.32 -0.38 6.72
C ALA A 200 -4.56 -1.57 7.36
N GLY A 201 -3.33 -1.35 7.81
CA GLY A 201 -2.50 -2.31 8.54
C GLY A 201 -2.66 -2.27 10.07
N LEU A 202 -3.67 -1.56 10.60
CA LEU A 202 -3.81 -1.36 12.04
C LEU A 202 -4.02 -2.67 12.80
N VAL A 203 -4.71 -3.65 12.19
CA VAL A 203 -4.95 -4.97 12.79
C VAL A 203 -3.61 -5.68 13.05
N ASP A 204 -2.69 -5.65 12.09
CA ASP A 204 -1.37 -6.28 12.25
C ASP A 204 -0.51 -5.53 13.25
N LEU A 205 -0.53 -4.20 13.20
CA LEU A 205 0.18 -3.34 14.14
C LEU A 205 -0.24 -3.59 15.59
N LEU A 206 -1.54 -3.82 15.83
CA LEU A 206 -2.07 -4.16 17.15
C LEU A 206 -1.76 -5.62 17.53
N SER A 207 -1.85 -6.55 16.57
CA SER A 207 -1.58 -7.99 16.79
C SER A 207 -0.13 -8.24 17.18
N PHE A 208 0.81 -7.51 16.57
CA PHE A 208 2.23 -7.56 16.94
C PHE A 208 2.60 -6.65 18.12
N GLY A 209 1.64 -5.94 18.72
CA GLY A 209 1.87 -5.06 19.87
C GLY A 209 2.75 -3.85 19.57
N LEU A 210 2.84 -3.44 18.30
CA LEU A 210 3.72 -2.34 17.85
C LEU A 210 3.13 -0.96 18.13
N LEU A 211 1.80 -0.85 18.26
CA LEU A 211 1.13 0.37 18.68
C LEU A 211 0.51 0.19 20.07
N LEU A 212 0.95 1.00 21.03
CA LEU A 212 0.22 1.12 22.30
C LEU A 212 -1.15 1.79 22.03
N PRO A 213 -2.25 1.38 22.73
CA PRO A 213 -3.61 1.85 22.47
C PRO A 213 -3.82 3.38 22.50
N ARG A 214 -2.88 4.15 23.07
CA ARG A 214 -2.93 5.62 23.12
C ARG A 214 -2.66 6.30 21.77
N VAL A 215 -1.83 5.70 20.90
CA VAL A 215 -1.46 6.29 19.59
C VAL A 215 -2.53 6.04 18.53
N SER A 216 -3.21 4.89 18.59
CA SER A 216 -4.31 4.53 17.67
C SER A 216 -5.45 5.56 17.66
N ARG A 217 -5.80 6.12 18.82
CA ARG A 217 -6.82 7.19 18.93
C ARG A 217 -6.38 8.52 18.31
N SER A 218 -5.07 8.77 18.22
CA SER A 218 -4.53 9.96 17.58
C SER A 218 -4.57 9.85 16.05
N LEU A 219 -4.26 8.68 15.47
CA LEU A 219 -4.35 8.47 14.02
C LEU A 219 -5.78 8.65 13.50
N SER A 220 -6.77 8.08 14.19
CA SER A 220 -8.18 8.20 13.82
C SER A 220 -8.71 9.65 13.94
N ARG A 221 -8.20 10.44 14.89
CA ARG A 221 -8.54 11.88 15.01
C ARG A 221 -7.89 12.75 13.93
N SER A 222 -6.72 12.35 13.43
CA SER A 222 -6.02 13.03 12.33
C SER A 222 -6.66 12.78 10.96
N CYS A 223 -7.51 11.76 10.82
CA CYS A 223 -8.37 11.52 9.66
C CYS A 223 -9.85 11.68 10.03
N PRO A 224 -10.40 12.91 10.12
CA PRO A 224 -11.78 13.12 10.56
C PRO A 224 -12.86 12.64 9.56
N PHE A 225 -12.48 12.01 8.44
CA PHE A 225 -13.42 11.64 7.37
C PHE A 225 -14.26 10.37 7.69
N ILE A 226 -13.94 9.62 8.75
CA ILE A 226 -14.66 8.38 9.12
C ILE A 226 -15.02 8.37 10.61
N ALA A 227 -15.50 9.49 11.13
CA ALA A 227 -16.14 9.53 12.45
C ALA A 227 -17.57 10.05 12.31
N THR A 228 -18.48 9.09 12.13
CA THR A 228 -19.91 9.12 12.51
C THR A 228 -20.80 10.21 11.91
N GLY A 229 -21.90 9.77 11.29
CA GLY A 229 -23.04 10.62 10.97
C GLY A 229 -23.59 11.25 12.25
N ASP A 230 -23.29 12.52 12.44
CA ASP A 230 -24.08 13.48 13.18
C ASP A 230 -23.60 14.89 12.81
N GLN A 231 -24.40 15.60 12.01
CA GLN A 231 -24.41 17.08 12.01
C GLN A 231 -25.51 17.51 13.00
N PRO A 232 -25.44 18.69 13.65
CA PRO A 232 -24.80 19.91 13.15
C PRO A 232 -24.07 20.76 14.21
N ALA A 233 -23.16 21.66 13.76
CA ALA A 233 -23.18 23.09 14.10
C ALA A 233 -21.90 23.79 13.64
N LEU A 234 -22.07 24.81 12.79
CA LEU A 234 -21.10 25.89 12.58
C LEU A 234 -20.66 26.49 13.92
N ARG A 235 -19.39 26.34 14.32
CA ARG A 235 -18.70 27.32 15.16
C ARG A 235 -17.29 27.55 14.66
N ARG A 236 -16.95 28.84 14.63
CA ARG A 236 -15.73 29.48 14.13
C ARG A 236 -14.46 28.72 14.52
N ALA A 237 -13.58 28.54 13.55
CA ALA A 237 -12.18 28.16 13.78
C ALA A 237 -11.51 29.21 14.70
N PRO A 238 -10.86 28.82 15.80
CA PRO A 238 -9.82 29.66 16.37
C PRO A 238 -8.59 29.58 15.48
N ALA A 239 -8.10 30.75 15.08
CA ALA A 239 -6.75 30.95 14.58
C ALA A 239 -5.73 30.43 15.61
N GLU A 240 -4.56 30.02 15.13
CA GLU A 240 -3.44 29.46 15.90
C GLU A 240 -3.63 28.00 16.36
N CYS A 241 -3.51 27.07 15.43
CA CYS A 241 -2.99 25.74 15.73
C CYS A 241 -1.62 25.62 15.04
N ASP A 242 -0.59 25.72 15.86
CA ASP A 242 0.82 25.68 15.49
C ASP A 242 1.26 24.24 15.15
N TRP A 243 0.73 23.71 14.04
CA TRP A 243 1.02 22.35 13.54
C TRP A 243 2.45 22.19 13.00
N ALA A 244 3.14 23.30 12.69
CA ALA A 244 4.51 23.28 12.18
C ALA A 244 5.51 22.83 13.26
N ASP A 245 5.29 23.19 14.51
CA ASP A 245 6.25 22.96 15.61
C ASP A 245 6.25 21.51 16.13
N GLY A 246 5.13 20.78 15.98
CA GLY A 246 5.02 19.38 16.36
C GLY A 246 5.79 18.43 15.43
N CYS A 247 5.74 18.67 14.12
CA CYS A 247 6.48 17.86 13.14
C CYS A 247 7.97 18.25 13.04
N ILE A 248 8.35 19.50 13.32
CA ILE A 248 9.75 19.94 13.29
C ILE A 248 10.57 19.39 14.47
N ARG A 249 9.95 19.14 15.64
CA ARG A 249 10.66 18.51 16.78
C ARG A 249 11.05 17.05 16.57
N LEU A 250 10.38 16.33 15.67
CA LEU A 250 10.73 14.95 15.33
C LEU A 250 11.96 14.83 14.44
N HIS A 251 12.38 15.92 13.77
CA HIS A 251 13.58 15.93 12.94
C HIS A 251 14.85 16.39 13.67
N ARG A 252 14.76 16.81 14.95
CA ARG A 252 15.87 17.43 15.72
C ARG A 252 16.41 16.61 16.90
N LEU A 253 15.90 15.42 17.17
CA LEU A 253 16.43 14.52 18.22
C LEU A 253 17.28 13.37 17.67
N GLY A 254 17.69 13.45 16.40
CA GLY A 254 18.58 12.49 15.74
C GLY A 254 19.93 13.09 15.33
N ALA A 255 20.55 13.87 16.22
CA ALA A 255 21.96 14.24 16.17
C ALA A 255 22.64 13.82 17.49
#